data_AF-A0A8I2G078-F1
#
_entry.id   AF-A0A8I2G078-F1
#
_cell.length_a   1.000
_cell.length_b   1.000
_cell.length_c   1.000
_cell.angle_alpha   90.00
_cell.angle_beta   90.00
_cell.angle_gamma   90.00
#
_symmetry.space_group_name_H-M   'P 1'
#
loop_
_entity.id
_entity.type
_entity.pdbx_description
1 polymer ?
#
loop_
_entity_poly.entity_id
_entity_poly.type
_entity_poly.pdbx_seq_one_letter_code
_entity_poly.pdbx_strand_id
1 'polypeptide(L)'
;PTQSEVWQNAWVVPDAEKAALNWVNKFNIGPFFMGEFGDNILTDLVYRGQPGTLNIIVAVAHAGPVQIELIQRLDDKPNPYSDTVKPGETKFHHIGVWTNDMDADLEYYRERNCEAAITGRVIDLQRF
;
A
#
# COMPACT_ATOMS: atom_id res chain seq x y z
N PRO A 1 -18.75 10.52 2.45
CA PRO A 1 -18.58 9.05 2.61
C PRO A 1 -17.74 8.52 1.46
N THR A 2 -17.02 7.44 1.71
CA THR A 2 -16.00 6.89 0.82
C THR A 2 -16.53 6.69 -0.59
N GLN A 3 -15.69 6.97 -1.58
CA GLN A 3 -16.04 6.57 -2.94
C GLN A 3 -16.05 5.04 -3.02
N SER A 4 -16.89 4.48 -3.89
CA SER A 4 -16.94 3.04 -4.13
C SER A 4 -16.07 2.60 -5.32
N GLU A 5 -15.38 3.54 -5.98
CA GLU A 5 -14.56 3.26 -7.15
C GLU A 5 -13.18 2.77 -6.72
N VAL A 6 -12.97 1.46 -6.90
CA VAL A 6 -11.68 0.81 -6.69
C VAL A 6 -10.76 1.12 -7.87
N TRP A 7 -9.60 1.70 -7.57
CA TRP A 7 -8.64 2.11 -8.58
C TRP A 7 -7.30 1.36 -8.49
N GLN A 8 -7.04 0.67 -7.37
CA GLN A 8 -5.77 -0.03 -7.13
C GLN A 8 -5.98 -1.44 -6.57
N ASN A 9 -5.14 -2.38 -7.00
CA ASN A 9 -4.97 -3.70 -6.42
C ASN A 9 -3.51 -3.87 -5.96
N ALA A 10 -3.32 -4.06 -4.65
CA ALA A 10 -2.00 -4.18 -4.04
C ALA A 10 -1.66 -5.62 -3.65
N TRP A 11 -0.43 -6.02 -3.97
CA TRP A 11 0.13 -7.33 -3.66
C TRP A 11 1.41 -7.16 -2.86
N VAL A 12 1.54 -7.89 -1.77
CA VAL A 12 2.82 -8.02 -1.06
C VAL A 12 3.59 -9.14 -1.74
N VAL A 13 4.85 -8.87 -2.07
CA VAL A 13 5.76 -9.76 -2.79
C VAL A 13 7.11 -9.83 -2.07
N PRO A 14 7.85 -10.95 -2.18
CA PRO A 14 9.18 -11.06 -1.58
C PRO A 14 10.24 -10.24 -2.33
N ASP A 15 10.02 -9.98 -3.62
CA ASP A 15 10.94 -9.28 -4.51
C ASP A 15 10.11 -8.51 -5.56
N ALA A 16 10.08 -7.18 -5.44
CA ALA A 16 9.26 -6.29 -6.25
C ALA A 16 9.76 -6.22 -7.70
N GLU A 17 11.07 -6.21 -7.92
CA GLU A 17 11.65 -6.17 -9.26
C GLU A 17 11.35 -7.46 -10.01
N LYS A 18 11.61 -8.61 -9.39
CA LYS A 18 11.31 -9.92 -9.98
C LYS A 18 9.81 -10.09 -10.23
N ALA A 19 8.96 -9.61 -9.32
CA ALA A 19 7.52 -9.63 -9.52
C ALA A 19 7.12 -8.75 -10.70
N ALA A 20 7.58 -7.49 -10.77
CA ALA A 20 7.30 -6.56 -11.87
C ALA A 20 7.71 -7.16 -13.23
N LEU A 21 8.92 -7.73 -13.33
CA LEU A 21 9.38 -8.40 -14.54
C LEU A 21 8.49 -9.60 -14.93
N ASN A 22 8.00 -10.36 -13.96
CA ASN A 22 7.04 -11.44 -14.23
C ASN A 22 5.72 -10.92 -14.80
N TRP A 23 5.19 -9.81 -14.26
CA TRP A 23 3.97 -9.19 -14.76
C TRP A 23 4.14 -8.68 -16.20
N VAL A 24 5.26 -8.01 -16.48
CA VAL A 24 5.61 -7.56 -17.84
C VAL A 24 5.71 -8.75 -18.80
N ASN A 25 6.50 -9.76 -18.46
CA ASN A 25 6.81 -10.86 -19.38
C ASN A 25 5.63 -11.80 -19.63
N LYS A 26 4.75 -11.99 -18.65
CA LYS A 26 3.63 -12.94 -18.77
C LYS A 26 2.33 -12.29 -19.23
N PHE A 27 2.09 -11.04 -18.86
CA PHE A 27 0.80 -10.37 -19.04
C PHE A 27 0.91 -9.08 -19.84
N ASN A 28 2.12 -8.64 -20.21
CA ASN A 28 2.37 -7.37 -20.88
C ASN A 28 1.79 -6.17 -20.09
N ILE A 29 1.82 -6.26 -18.76
CA ILE A 29 1.42 -5.19 -17.84
C ILE A 29 2.69 -4.49 -17.38
N GLY A 30 2.81 -3.21 -17.72
CA GLY A 30 3.97 -2.37 -17.46
C GLY A 30 4.01 -1.16 -18.41
N PRO A 31 5.08 -0.34 -18.36
CA PRO A 31 6.22 -0.45 -17.46
C PRO A 31 5.83 -0.22 -16.00
N PHE A 32 6.61 -0.79 -15.07
CA PHE A 32 6.50 -0.48 -13.65
C PHE A 32 7.42 0.68 -13.28
N PHE A 33 6.91 1.61 -12.49
CA PHE A 33 7.70 2.65 -11.82
C PHE A 33 7.96 2.19 -10.39
N MET A 34 9.23 2.18 -9.98
CA MET A 34 9.64 1.64 -8.69
C MET A 34 10.32 2.70 -7.83
N GLY A 35 10.01 2.72 -6.55
CA GLY A 35 10.59 3.63 -5.56
C GLY A 35 10.73 2.97 -4.20
N GLU A 36 11.72 3.41 -3.44
CA GLU A 36 11.91 3.03 -2.04
C GLU A 36 11.27 4.11 -1.15
N PHE A 37 10.49 3.67 -0.17
CA PHE A 37 9.78 4.52 0.78
C PHE A 37 10.18 4.13 2.19
N GLY A 38 10.74 5.08 2.93
CA GLY A 38 11.19 4.93 4.31
C GLY A 38 10.86 6.18 5.13
N ASP A 39 11.45 6.27 6.32
CA ASP A 39 11.23 7.37 7.29
C ASP A 39 11.54 8.79 6.75
N ASN A 40 12.28 8.89 5.63
CA ASN A 40 12.57 10.16 4.95
C ASN A 40 11.44 10.64 4.02
N ILE A 41 10.52 9.76 3.63
CA ILE A 41 9.41 10.05 2.72
C ILE A 41 8.07 9.87 3.44
N LEU A 42 7.97 8.86 4.30
CA LEU A 42 6.75 8.55 5.04
C LEU A 42 6.81 9.20 6.42
N THR A 43 5.95 10.18 6.66
CA THR A 43 5.88 10.96 7.90
C THR A 43 4.55 10.75 8.61
N ASP A 44 4.47 11.17 9.87
CA ASP A 44 3.28 11.03 10.73
C ASP A 44 2.70 9.60 10.80
N LEU A 45 3.57 8.58 10.67
CA LEU A 45 3.15 7.19 10.67
C LEU A 45 2.60 6.77 12.04
N VAL A 46 1.34 6.34 12.04
CA VAL A 46 0.67 5.72 13.17
C VAL A 46 0.24 4.32 12.76
N TYR A 47 0.85 3.30 13.36
CA TYR A 47 0.54 1.89 13.14
C TYR A 47 -0.16 1.32 14.37
N ARG A 48 -1.37 0.77 14.20
CA ARG A 48 -2.20 0.22 15.30
C ARG A 48 -2.32 1.18 16.50
N GLY A 49 -2.50 2.47 16.20
CA GLY A 49 -2.66 3.53 17.21
C GLY A 49 -1.38 3.97 17.93
N GLN A 50 -0.20 3.48 17.53
CA GLN A 50 1.09 3.86 18.10
C GLN A 50 2.01 4.43 17.01
N PRO A 51 3.02 5.26 17.35
CA PRO A 51 4.03 5.69 16.39
C PRO A 51 4.68 4.49 15.68
N GLY A 52 4.72 4.52 14.35
CA GLY A 52 5.21 3.44 13.49
C GLY A 52 6.35 3.87 12.57
N THR A 53 6.99 2.88 11.93
CA THR A 53 7.98 3.07 10.85
C THR A 53 7.63 2.13 9.71
N LEU A 54 7.92 2.51 8.46
CA LEU A 54 7.66 1.65 7.31
C LEU A 54 8.77 1.80 6.28
N ASN A 55 9.46 0.69 5.98
CA ASN A 55 10.51 0.62 4.97
C ASN A 55 10.13 -0.40 3.89
N ILE A 56 9.78 0.10 2.70
CA ILE A 56 9.25 -0.72 1.60
C ILE A 56 9.80 -0.26 0.25
N ILE A 57 9.87 -1.19 -0.69
CA ILE A 57 9.88 -0.88 -2.13
C ILE A 57 8.46 -1.01 -2.64
N VAL A 58 8.03 -0.02 -3.42
CA VAL A 58 6.76 -0.04 -4.14
C VAL A 58 7.05 0.03 -5.63
N ALA A 59 6.44 -0.88 -6.40
CA ALA A 59 6.42 -0.82 -7.86
C ALA A 59 4.98 -0.74 -8.36
N VAL A 60 4.67 0.28 -9.17
CA VAL A 60 3.32 0.50 -9.70
C VAL A 60 3.29 0.49 -11.23
N ALA A 61 2.26 -0.14 -11.80
CA ALA A 61 1.93 -0.07 -13.22
C ALA A 61 0.41 -0.01 -13.42
N HIS A 62 -0.05 0.56 -14.53
CA HIS A 62 -1.47 0.56 -14.88
C HIS A 62 -1.83 -0.58 -15.84
N ALA A 63 -2.86 -1.34 -15.49
CA ALA A 63 -3.52 -2.32 -16.34
C ALA A 63 -4.89 -1.77 -16.78
N GLY A 64 -4.87 -0.78 -17.67
CA GLY A 64 -6.05 0.00 -18.01
C GLY A 64 -6.47 0.89 -16.81
N PRO A 65 -7.72 0.81 -16.33
CA PRO A 65 -8.20 1.68 -15.25
C PRO A 65 -7.69 1.29 -13.86
N VAL A 66 -7.15 0.08 -13.69
CA VAL A 66 -6.67 -0.42 -12.39
C VAL A 66 -5.16 -0.30 -12.30
N GLN A 67 -4.66 0.28 -11.21
CA GLN A 67 -3.25 0.25 -10.84
C GLN A 67 -2.93 -1.08 -10.15
N ILE A 68 -1.85 -1.72 -10.59
CA ILE A 68 -1.23 -2.85 -9.91
C ILE A 68 -0.09 -2.28 -9.07
N GLU A 69 -0.17 -2.48 -7.76
CA GLU A 69 0.88 -2.11 -6.81
C GLU A 69 1.54 -3.38 -6.26
N LEU A 70 2.88 -3.43 -6.34
CA LEU A 70 3.69 -4.50 -5.81
C LEU A 70 4.55 -3.95 -4.67
N ILE A 71 4.40 -4.54 -3.48
CA ILE A 71 5.00 -4.05 -2.25
C ILE A 71 5.98 -5.09 -1.71
N GLN A 72 7.24 -4.71 -1.60
CA GLN A 72 8.28 -5.50 -0.94
C GLN A 72 8.68 -4.82 0.36
N ARG A 73 8.63 -5.57 1.46
CA ARG A 73 9.17 -5.11 2.75
C ARG A 73 10.69 -5.21 2.75
N LEU A 74 11.35 -4.21 3.32
CA LEU A 74 12.81 -4.18 3.45
C LEU A 74 13.30 -4.63 4.83
N ASP A 75 12.42 -4.65 5.82
CA ASP A 75 12.69 -5.16 7.16
C ASP A 75 11.49 -5.96 7.72
N ASP A 76 11.72 -6.62 8.85
CA ASP A 76 10.72 -7.41 9.57
C ASP A 76 10.04 -6.63 10.71
N LYS A 77 10.12 -5.29 10.71
CA LYS A 77 9.43 -4.50 11.74
C LYS A 77 7.90 -4.68 11.60
N PRO A 78 7.14 -4.61 12.72
CA PRO A 78 5.68 -4.67 12.67
C PRO A 78 5.09 -3.60 11.75
N ASN A 79 4.24 -4.01 10.80
CA ASN A 79 3.55 -3.14 9.86
C ASN A 79 2.32 -3.85 9.28
N PRO A 80 1.40 -3.16 8.59
CA PRO A 80 0.16 -3.78 8.10
C PRO A 80 0.39 -4.96 7.15
N TYR A 81 1.45 -4.91 6.34
CA TYR A 81 1.78 -5.99 5.39
C TYR A 81 2.25 -7.25 6.13
N SER A 82 2.98 -7.09 7.23
CA SER A 82 3.47 -8.22 8.04
C SER A 82 2.38 -8.89 8.87
N ASP A 83 1.28 -8.19 9.17
CA ASP A 83 0.11 -8.76 9.87
C ASP A 83 -0.55 -9.90 9.08
N THR A 84 -0.51 -9.85 7.74
CA THR A 84 -1.30 -10.75 6.88
C THR A 84 -0.46 -11.59 5.92
N VAL A 85 0.76 -11.16 5.61
CA VAL A 85 1.65 -11.81 4.63
C VAL A 85 2.97 -12.18 5.29
N LYS A 86 3.28 -13.48 5.36
CA LYS A 86 4.51 -13.98 6.00
C LYS A 86 5.72 -13.77 5.07
N PRO A 87 6.95 -13.73 5.62
CA PRO A 87 8.16 -13.66 4.82
C PRO A 87 8.20 -14.75 3.74
N GLY A 88 8.59 -14.38 2.52
CA GLY A 88 8.66 -15.29 1.37
C GLY A 88 7.32 -15.56 0.65
N GLU A 89 6.18 -15.11 1.18
CA GLU A 89 4.89 -15.26 0.52
C GLU A 89 4.61 -14.16 -0.51
N THR A 90 3.79 -14.47 -1.51
CA THR A 90 3.14 -13.49 -2.38
C THR A 90 1.64 -13.57 -2.18
N LYS A 91 1.00 -12.46 -1.80
CA LYS A 91 -0.45 -12.42 -1.52
C LYS A 91 -1.05 -11.08 -1.94
N PHE A 92 -2.29 -11.15 -2.40
CA PHE A 92 -3.14 -9.97 -2.50
C PHE A 92 -3.36 -9.41 -1.09
N HIS A 93 -3.17 -8.11 -0.92
CA HIS A 93 -3.24 -7.46 0.39
C HIS A 93 -4.44 -6.55 0.53
N HIS A 94 -4.63 -5.61 -0.40
CA HIS A 94 -5.70 -4.63 -0.29
C HIS A 94 -6.11 -4.05 -1.64
N ILE A 95 -7.28 -3.42 -1.65
CA ILE A 95 -7.75 -2.53 -2.70
C ILE A 95 -7.52 -1.07 -2.29
N GLY A 96 -7.23 -0.20 -3.25
CA GLY A 96 -7.24 1.24 -3.05
C GLY A 96 -8.54 1.86 -3.57
N VAL A 97 -9.08 2.80 -2.81
CA VAL A 97 -10.31 3.54 -3.13
C VAL A 97 -10.01 5.02 -2.94
N TRP A 98 -10.58 5.88 -3.79
CA TRP A 98 -10.39 7.32 -3.66
C TRP A 98 -11.18 7.88 -2.47
N THR A 99 -10.59 8.87 -1.82
CA THR A 99 -11.24 9.67 -0.78
C THR A 99 -11.22 11.14 -1.18
N ASN A 100 -12.32 11.84 -0.93
CA ASN A 100 -12.38 13.30 -1.03
C ASN A 100 -12.24 13.97 0.34
N ASP A 101 -12.38 13.19 1.41
CA ASP A 101 -12.36 13.66 2.80
C ASP A 101 -11.92 12.49 3.69
N MET A 102 -10.63 12.48 4.00
CA MET A 102 -10.00 11.43 4.79
C MET A 102 -10.60 11.34 6.21
N ASP A 103 -10.93 12.48 6.82
CA ASP A 103 -11.41 12.50 8.20
C ASP A 103 -12.84 11.96 8.29
N ALA A 104 -13.70 12.34 7.34
CA ALA A 104 -15.04 11.78 7.24
C ALA A 104 -15.03 10.26 6.96
N ASP A 105 -14.09 9.80 6.12
CA ASP A 105 -13.98 8.38 5.77
C ASP A 105 -13.42 7.53 6.91
N LEU A 106 -12.43 8.04 7.64
CA LEU A 106 -11.92 7.41 8.86
C LEU A 106 -13.03 7.28 9.91
N GLU A 107 -13.81 8.34 10.14
CA GLU A 107 -14.94 8.32 11.07
C GLU A 107 -16.01 7.30 10.63
N TYR A 108 -16.36 7.29 9.35
CA TYR A 108 -17.33 6.34 8.78
C TYR A 108 -16.95 4.88 9.04
N TYR A 109 -15.67 4.52 8.87
CA TYR A 109 -15.18 3.17 9.14
C TYR A 109 -15.05 2.88 10.64
N ARG A 110 -14.64 3.86 11.44
CA ARG A 110 -14.55 3.73 12.90
C ARG A 110 -15.91 3.41 13.53
N GLU A 111 -16.98 4.08 13.09
CA GLU A 111 -18.36 3.78 13.52
C GLU A 111 -18.81 2.34 13.20
N ARG A 112 -18.12 1.67 12.27
CA ARG A 112 -18.35 0.28 11.85
C ARG A 112 -17.37 -0.71 12.47
N ASN A 113 -16.59 -0.28 13.47
CA ASN A 113 -15.54 -1.08 14.12
C ASN A 113 -14.43 -1.52 13.15
N CYS A 114 -14.18 -0.73 12.11
CA CYS A 114 -13.02 -0.88 11.23
C CYS A 114 -11.95 0.11 11.67
N GLU A 115 -11.00 -0.35 12.49
CA GLU A 115 -9.86 0.48 12.92
C GLU A 115 -8.83 0.62 11.80
N ALA A 116 -8.24 1.81 11.69
CA ALA A 116 -7.13 2.04 10.76
C ALA A 116 -5.93 1.16 11.15
N ALA A 117 -5.46 0.34 10.22
CA ALA A 117 -4.25 -0.46 10.43
C ALA A 117 -3.01 0.44 10.47
N ILE A 118 -2.95 1.40 9.56
CA ILE A 118 -1.93 2.44 9.49
C ILE A 118 -2.57 3.74 9.00
N THR A 119 -2.03 4.87 9.45
CA THR A 119 -2.24 6.18 8.82
C THR A 119 -0.89 6.86 8.67
N GLY A 120 -0.75 7.75 7.70
CA GLY A 120 0.44 8.58 7.58
C GLY A 120 0.36 9.59 6.46
N ARG A 121 1.53 10.09 6.08
CA ARG A 121 1.68 11.00 4.95
C ARG A 121 2.85 10.61 4.06
N VAL A 122 2.69 10.82 2.76
CA VAL A 122 3.81 10.92 1.83
C VAL A 122 4.25 12.38 1.85
N ILE A 123 5.30 12.67 2.62
CA ILE A 123 5.77 14.02 2.94
C ILE A 123 4.61 15.00 3.22
N ASP A 124 4.69 16.25 2.77
CA ASP A 124 3.59 17.22 2.89
C ASP A 124 2.54 17.12 1.76
N LEU A 125 2.60 16.06 0.93
CA LEU A 125 1.76 15.95 -0.27
C LEU A 125 0.40 15.32 0.00
N GLN A 126 0.39 14.14 0.62
CA GLN A 126 -0.83 13.31 0.66
C GLN A 126 -0.92 12.46 1.92
N ARG A 127 -2.10 12.46 2.54
CA ARG A 127 -2.45 11.53 3.63
C ARG A 127 -2.91 10.18 3.06
N PHE A 128 -2.62 9.11 3.80
CA PHE A 128 -3.15 7.77 3.56
C PHE A 128 -3.54 7.11 4.88
#